data_AF-A0A9P5XAD3-F1
#
_entry.id   AF-A0A9P5XAD3-F1
#
_cell.length_a   1.000
_cell.length_b   1.000
_cell.length_c   1.000
_cell.angle_alpha   90.00
_cell.angle_beta   90.00
_cell.angle_gamma   90.00
#
_symmetry.space_group_name_H-M   'P 1'
#
loop_
_entity.id
_entity.type
_entity.pdbx_description
1 polymer ?
#
loop_
_entity_poly.entity_id
_entity_poly.type
_entity_poly.pdbx_seq_one_letter_code
_entity_poly.pdbx_strand_id
1 'polypeptide(L)'
;MSPTRYYQLGGFRPDIRWFENDWDDKKLVGLLAGPDSPLRPRNDQSFELVLGIKNQGTSHLLLSDTQTTAFERAGNRRPYRSTTVADYGSVSPIYFNSASELQKKLKTLKPKAKKGRKEEPLDTSQANKAYVTGDHGVLRGQFEHGRVLYRLLQKSINPAVYSLSDISWTQNIRIISFLCNLRAIDSRPYDERQRTPRPLDYGWAEANVRDLQLPLKQGSAVHLRRAEDRLLGTGRLNVPFEHGTTLVENQDQISLLAQQFFSEFQTEHADTPTILLVYDEKLAYNALRELGIQTSSWKSGISGLLRQEVAGLSLPLFGTLNVF
;
A
#
# COMPACT_ATOMS: atom_id res chain seq x y z
N MET A 1 19.73 13.07 -4.39
CA MET A 1 20.14 11.67 -4.63
C MET A 1 19.66 11.25 -6.01
N SER A 2 20.47 10.53 -6.79
CA SER A 2 20.01 9.95 -8.05
C SER A 2 18.95 8.87 -7.79
N PRO A 3 17.90 8.73 -8.62
CA PRO A 3 16.89 7.69 -8.44
C PRO A 3 17.49 6.28 -8.48
N THR A 4 17.02 5.40 -7.61
CA THR A 4 17.42 3.98 -7.67
C THR A 4 16.96 3.37 -8.98
N ARG A 5 17.89 2.67 -9.63
CA ARG A 5 17.65 1.91 -10.86
C ARG A 5 17.24 0.48 -10.53
N TYR A 6 16.35 -0.05 -11.36
CA TYR A 6 15.83 -1.40 -11.23
C TYR A 6 16.04 -2.18 -12.53
N TYR A 7 16.14 -3.49 -12.40
CA TYR A 7 16.44 -4.41 -13.49
C TYR A 7 15.47 -5.58 -13.44
N GLN A 8 14.63 -5.74 -14.46
CA GLN A 8 13.60 -6.77 -14.46
C GLN A 8 14.19 -8.18 -14.57
N LEU A 9 13.83 -9.00 -13.59
CA LEU A 9 14.04 -10.44 -13.54
C LEU A 9 12.86 -11.17 -14.18
N GLY A 10 13.15 -11.97 -15.20
CA GLY A 10 12.16 -12.88 -15.74
C GLY A 10 10.95 -12.21 -16.41
N GLY A 11 9.93 -13.03 -16.68
CA GLY A 11 8.64 -12.58 -17.18
C GLY A 11 8.65 -12.03 -18.60
N PHE A 12 7.74 -11.10 -18.90
CA PHE A 12 7.62 -10.48 -20.22
C PHE A 12 8.72 -9.44 -20.44
N ARG A 13 9.60 -9.67 -21.42
CA ARG A 13 10.70 -8.76 -21.82
C ARG A 13 11.64 -8.38 -20.65
N PRO A 14 12.33 -9.37 -20.06
CA PRO A 14 13.30 -9.16 -18.97
C PRO A 14 14.50 -8.32 -19.42
N ASP A 15 15.01 -7.50 -18.50
CA ASP A 15 16.28 -6.78 -18.67
C ASP A 15 17.47 -7.70 -18.38
N ILE A 16 17.33 -8.56 -17.37
CA ILE A 16 18.36 -9.53 -16.97
C ILE A 16 18.25 -10.77 -17.84
N ARG A 17 19.31 -11.00 -18.61
CA ARG A 17 19.40 -12.12 -19.54
C ARG A 17 20.74 -12.85 -19.40
N TRP A 18 21.03 -13.32 -18.20
CA TRP A 18 22.28 -14.06 -17.93
C TRP A 18 22.34 -15.44 -18.60
N PHE A 19 21.19 -15.99 -19.01
CA PHE A 19 21.07 -17.32 -19.62
C PHE A 19 20.33 -17.26 -20.97
N GLU A 20 20.60 -16.26 -21.82
CA GLU A 20 19.89 -15.98 -23.09
C GLU A 20 19.68 -17.20 -23.99
N ASN A 21 20.65 -18.13 -24.03
CA ASN A 21 20.61 -19.27 -24.93
C ASN A 21 19.63 -20.37 -24.48
N ASP A 22 19.30 -20.46 -23.18
CA ASP A 22 18.55 -21.59 -22.61
C ASP A 22 17.28 -21.21 -21.85
N TRP A 23 17.03 -19.92 -21.58
CA TRP A 23 16.00 -19.44 -20.64
C TRP A 23 15.72 -20.43 -19.50
N ASP A 24 16.71 -20.65 -18.64
CA ASP A 24 16.61 -21.65 -17.58
C ASP A 24 16.25 -20.98 -16.24
N ASP A 25 14.94 -20.99 -15.94
CA ASP A 25 14.41 -20.48 -14.68
C ASP A 25 15.04 -21.20 -13.47
N LYS A 26 15.50 -22.46 -13.61
CA LYS A 26 16.20 -23.17 -12.52
C LYS A 26 17.59 -22.61 -12.28
N LYS A 27 18.36 -22.33 -13.33
CA LYS A 27 19.69 -21.68 -13.20
C LYS A 27 19.55 -20.30 -12.57
N LEU A 28 18.55 -19.51 -13.00
CA LEU A 28 18.27 -18.20 -12.41
C LEU A 28 17.89 -18.31 -10.93
N VAL A 29 17.01 -19.25 -10.58
CA VAL A 29 16.64 -19.50 -9.18
C VAL A 29 17.84 -19.95 -8.36
N GLY A 30 18.69 -20.84 -8.90
CA GLY A 30 19.91 -21.28 -8.24
C GLY A 30 20.89 -20.13 -7.99
N LEU A 31 21.04 -19.23 -8.96
CA LEU A 31 21.89 -18.05 -8.82
C LEU A 31 21.35 -17.06 -7.77
N LEU A 32 20.02 -16.83 -7.74
CA LEU A 32 19.40 -15.84 -6.85
C LEU A 32 19.18 -16.37 -5.43
N ALA A 33 18.89 -17.66 -5.28
CA ALA A 33 18.43 -18.25 -4.01
C ALA A 33 19.33 -19.38 -3.49
N GLY A 34 20.33 -19.79 -4.27
CA GLY A 34 21.29 -20.83 -3.90
C GLY A 34 22.30 -20.37 -2.85
N PRO A 35 23.16 -21.30 -2.38
CA PRO A 35 24.08 -21.05 -1.28
C PRO A 35 25.16 -20.01 -1.60
N ASP A 36 25.54 -19.88 -2.88
CA ASP A 36 26.53 -18.91 -3.34
C ASP A 36 25.89 -17.57 -3.76
N SER A 37 24.60 -17.38 -3.50
CA SER A 37 23.91 -16.16 -3.89
C SER A 37 24.40 -14.97 -3.05
N PRO A 38 24.80 -13.85 -3.67
CA PRO A 38 25.12 -12.62 -2.95
C PRO A 38 23.89 -12.01 -2.25
N LEU A 39 22.67 -12.48 -2.54
CA LEU A 39 21.44 -12.07 -1.84
C LEU A 39 21.18 -12.90 -0.57
N ARG A 40 21.90 -14.02 -0.38
CA ARG A 40 21.76 -14.91 0.77
C ARG A 40 23.12 -15.08 1.46
N PRO A 41 23.55 -14.09 2.26
CA PRO A 41 24.77 -14.26 3.08
C PRO A 41 24.64 -15.40 4.10
N ARG A 42 23.42 -15.89 4.39
CA ARG A 42 23.14 -17.05 5.24
C ARG A 42 22.05 -17.92 4.61
N ASN A 43 22.31 -19.22 4.47
CA ASN A 43 21.44 -20.17 3.72
C ASN A 43 20.00 -20.29 4.26
N ASP A 44 19.79 -20.02 5.56
CA ASP A 44 18.50 -20.20 6.23
C ASP A 44 17.68 -18.90 6.34
N GLN A 45 18.15 -17.80 5.77
CA GLN A 45 17.43 -16.53 5.80
C GLN A 45 16.59 -16.33 4.53
N SER A 46 15.43 -15.68 4.70
CA SER A 46 14.70 -15.16 3.56
C SER A 46 15.54 -14.09 2.85
N PHE A 47 15.37 -13.97 1.54
CA PHE A 47 16.02 -12.92 0.76
C PHE A 47 14.98 -11.99 0.15
N GLU A 48 15.38 -10.74 -0.03
CA GLU A 48 14.54 -9.66 -0.52
C GLU A 48 14.81 -9.43 -2.01
N LEU A 49 13.75 -9.34 -2.80
CA LEU A 49 13.74 -8.74 -4.13
C LEU A 49 12.82 -7.53 -4.13
N VAL A 50 12.87 -6.73 -5.20
CA VAL A 50 11.94 -5.61 -5.38
C VAL A 50 10.77 -6.07 -6.25
N LEU A 51 9.55 -5.75 -5.84
CA LEU A 51 8.33 -5.92 -6.62
C LEU A 51 7.91 -4.56 -7.19
N GLY A 52 7.94 -4.43 -8.52
CA GLY A 52 7.40 -3.25 -9.20
C GLY A 52 5.99 -3.51 -9.74
N ILE A 53 5.05 -2.63 -9.43
CA ILE A 53 3.71 -2.62 -10.02
C ILE A 53 3.59 -1.42 -10.95
N LYS A 54 3.33 -1.65 -12.24
CA LYS A 54 3.07 -0.57 -13.20
C LYS A 54 1.70 0.08 -12.93
N ASN A 55 1.46 1.27 -13.46
CA ASN A 55 0.17 1.98 -13.29
C ASN A 55 -1.03 1.14 -13.74
N GLN A 56 -0.88 0.36 -14.82
CA GLN A 56 -1.90 -0.58 -15.31
C GLN A 56 -2.09 -1.81 -14.40
N GLY A 57 -1.19 -2.07 -13.43
CA GLY A 57 -1.31 -3.15 -12.44
C GLY A 57 -0.43 -4.38 -12.68
N THR A 58 0.36 -4.40 -13.74
CA THR A 58 1.25 -5.54 -14.02
C THR A 58 2.41 -5.56 -13.02
N SER A 59 2.70 -6.75 -12.49
CA SER A 59 3.79 -6.97 -11.55
C SER A 59 5.05 -7.48 -12.22
N HIS A 60 6.19 -7.01 -11.72
CA HIS A 60 7.52 -7.33 -12.21
C HIS A 60 8.43 -7.60 -11.00
N LEU A 61 9.23 -8.67 -11.04
CA LEU A 61 10.30 -8.88 -10.07
C LEU A 61 11.55 -8.15 -10.56
N LEU A 62 12.21 -7.42 -9.68
CA LEU A 62 13.31 -6.54 -10.02
C LEU A 62 14.49 -6.76 -9.07
N LEU A 63 15.70 -6.56 -9.59
CA LEU A 63 16.89 -6.26 -8.78
C LEU A 63 17.11 -4.76 -8.73
N SER A 64 17.45 -4.24 -7.56
CA SER A 64 17.99 -2.88 -7.40
C SER A 64 19.42 -2.78 -7.94
N ASP A 65 19.88 -1.56 -8.25
CA ASP A 65 21.26 -1.33 -8.72
C ASP A 65 22.32 -1.88 -7.76
N THR A 66 22.09 -1.79 -6.44
CA THR A 66 22.98 -2.37 -5.43
C THR A 66 23.03 -3.90 -5.51
N GLN A 67 21.89 -4.56 -5.73
CA GLN A 67 21.83 -6.01 -5.88
C GLN A 67 22.46 -6.46 -7.19
N THR A 68 22.16 -5.77 -8.30
CA THR A 68 22.76 -6.05 -9.62
C THR A 68 24.28 -5.90 -9.58
N THR A 69 24.80 -4.87 -8.91
CA THR A 69 26.25 -4.66 -8.74
C THR A 69 26.91 -5.80 -7.97
N ALA A 70 26.22 -6.39 -6.98
CA ALA A 70 26.74 -7.55 -6.25
C ALA A 70 26.90 -8.78 -7.17
N PHE A 71 25.93 -9.02 -8.07
CA PHE A 71 26.05 -10.08 -9.07
C PHE A 71 27.10 -9.80 -10.13
N GLU A 72 27.28 -8.53 -10.52
CA GLU A 72 28.34 -8.10 -11.45
C GLU A 72 29.73 -8.43 -10.89
N ARG A 73 29.95 -8.12 -9.60
CA ARG A 73 31.20 -8.47 -8.89
C ARG A 73 31.41 -9.98 -8.77
N ALA A 74 30.34 -10.76 -8.73
CA ALA A 74 30.39 -12.22 -8.78
C ALA A 74 30.59 -12.79 -10.20
N GLY A 75 30.85 -11.94 -11.20
CA GLY A 75 31.17 -12.35 -12.58
C GLY A 75 29.99 -12.37 -13.55
N ASN A 76 28.79 -11.92 -13.15
CA ASN A 76 27.64 -11.86 -14.06
C ASN A 76 27.68 -10.59 -14.93
N ARG A 77 27.16 -10.69 -16.16
CA ARG A 77 27.10 -9.55 -17.07
C ARG A 77 26.13 -8.48 -16.56
N ARG A 78 26.55 -7.21 -16.54
CA ARG A 78 25.65 -6.09 -16.23
C ARG A 78 24.52 -5.99 -17.27
N PRO A 79 23.24 -5.88 -16.85
CA PRO A 79 22.15 -5.65 -17.79
C PRO A 79 22.28 -4.29 -18.48
N TYR A 80 21.91 -4.23 -19.76
CA TYR A 80 22.02 -3.01 -20.56
C TYR A 80 20.91 -1.99 -20.28
N ARG A 81 19.70 -2.48 -19.95
CA ARG A 81 18.53 -1.64 -19.70
C ARG A 81 18.24 -1.59 -18.21
N SER A 82 17.76 -0.44 -17.75
CA SER A 82 17.27 -0.25 -16.39
C SER A 82 16.03 0.62 -16.41
N THR A 83 15.15 0.40 -15.46
CA THR A 83 14.02 1.26 -15.14
C THR A 83 14.31 2.04 -13.85
N THR A 84 13.45 3.00 -13.52
CA THR A 84 13.48 3.78 -12.29
C THR A 84 12.13 3.69 -11.59
N VAL A 85 12.02 4.30 -10.41
CA VAL A 85 10.75 4.35 -9.66
C VAL A 85 9.62 5.02 -10.46
N ALA A 86 9.95 5.91 -11.41
CA ALA A 86 8.99 6.60 -12.26
C ALA A 86 8.28 5.66 -13.26
N ASP A 87 8.87 4.50 -13.57
CA ASP A 87 8.27 3.50 -14.46
C ASP A 87 7.19 2.64 -13.77
N TYR A 88 6.99 2.83 -12.47
CA TYR A 88 6.10 2.02 -11.64
C TYR A 88 5.18 2.89 -10.77
N GLY A 89 3.91 2.49 -10.66
CA GLY A 89 2.97 3.07 -9.71
C GLY A 89 3.36 2.78 -8.26
N SER A 90 3.95 1.61 -8.01
CA SER A 90 4.55 1.27 -6.72
C SER A 90 5.78 0.38 -6.87
N VAL A 91 6.71 0.51 -5.94
CA VAL A 91 7.85 -0.40 -5.76
C VAL A 91 7.86 -0.80 -4.29
N SER A 92 7.94 -2.09 -4.00
CA SER A 92 7.84 -2.62 -2.64
C SER A 92 8.76 -3.82 -2.42
N PRO A 93 9.11 -4.14 -1.17
CA PRO A 93 9.83 -5.37 -0.87
C PRO A 93 8.95 -6.59 -1.14
N ILE A 94 9.57 -7.66 -1.64
CA ILE A 94 9.02 -9.00 -1.65
C ILE A 94 10.07 -9.99 -1.16
N TYR A 95 9.68 -10.83 -0.19
CA TYR A 95 10.57 -11.79 0.45
C TYR A 95 10.28 -13.19 -0.05
N PHE A 96 11.33 -13.99 -0.19
CA PHE A 96 11.25 -15.40 -0.50
C PHE A 96 12.00 -16.19 0.56
N ASN A 97 11.34 -17.18 1.16
CA ASN A 97 11.93 -18.06 2.15
C ASN A 97 12.71 -19.20 1.49
N SER A 98 12.40 -19.51 0.22
CA SER A 98 13.05 -20.60 -0.50
C SER A 98 13.15 -20.36 -2.00
N ALA A 99 14.10 -21.07 -2.62
CA ALA A 99 14.21 -21.20 -4.07
C ALA A 99 12.90 -21.65 -4.73
N SER A 100 12.13 -22.53 -4.06
CA SER A 100 10.85 -23.03 -4.57
C SER A 100 9.80 -21.92 -4.66
N GLU A 101 9.71 -21.03 -3.67
CA GLU A 101 8.79 -19.89 -3.69
C GLU A 101 9.14 -18.93 -4.84
N LEU A 102 10.42 -18.62 -5.01
CA LEU A 102 10.89 -17.78 -6.13
C LEU A 102 10.55 -18.43 -7.48
N GLN A 103 10.81 -19.72 -7.63
CA GLN A 103 10.51 -20.46 -8.87
C GLN A 103 9.01 -20.43 -9.19
N LYS A 104 8.15 -20.65 -8.19
CA LYS A 104 6.68 -20.54 -8.34
C LYS A 104 6.30 -19.13 -8.80
N LYS A 105 6.89 -18.09 -8.20
CA LYS A 105 6.62 -16.71 -8.60
C LYS A 105 7.05 -16.43 -10.05
N LEU A 106 8.27 -16.78 -10.43
CA LEU A 106 8.77 -16.62 -11.81
C LEU A 106 7.88 -17.34 -12.83
N LYS A 107 7.41 -18.55 -12.51
CA LYS A 107 6.49 -19.31 -13.37
C LYS A 107 5.17 -18.57 -13.63
N THR A 108 4.63 -17.86 -12.63
CA THR A 108 3.39 -17.08 -12.79
C THR A 108 3.57 -15.80 -13.61
N LEU A 109 4.79 -15.28 -13.66
CA LEU A 109 5.18 -14.10 -14.46
C LEU A 109 5.58 -14.45 -15.89
N LYS A 110 5.80 -15.73 -16.20
CA LYS A 110 6.17 -16.18 -17.55
C LYS A 110 4.97 -16.08 -18.51
N PRO A 111 5.11 -15.40 -19.65
CA PRO A 111 4.08 -15.38 -20.69
C PRO A 111 3.78 -16.79 -21.18
N LYS A 112 2.52 -17.07 -21.52
CA LYS A 112 2.14 -18.35 -22.11
C LYS A 112 2.32 -18.27 -23.62
N ALA A 113 3.29 -19.01 -24.16
CA ALA A 113 3.48 -19.08 -25.60
C ALA A 113 2.19 -19.58 -26.28
N LYS A 114 1.60 -18.77 -27.17
CA LYS A 114 0.55 -19.25 -28.07
C LYS A 114 1.19 -19.89 -29.29
N LYS A 115 0.82 -21.15 -29.55
CA LYS A 115 1.29 -21.91 -30.70
C LYS A 115 1.02 -21.10 -31.98
N GLY A 116 2.07 -20.78 -32.74
CA GLY A 116 1.97 -20.14 -34.06
C GLY A 116 2.08 -18.61 -34.12
N ARG A 117 2.34 -17.89 -33.01
CA ARG A 117 2.63 -16.44 -33.05
C ARG A 117 4.04 -16.17 -32.54
N LYS A 118 4.89 -15.59 -33.41
CA LYS A 118 6.32 -15.35 -33.12
C LYS A 118 6.54 -14.23 -32.10
N GLU A 119 5.62 -13.27 -31.98
CA GLU A 119 5.73 -12.20 -30.99
C GLU A 119 4.35 -11.81 -30.47
N GLU A 120 4.12 -11.97 -29.16
CA GLU A 120 2.96 -11.38 -28.51
C GLU A 120 3.31 -9.94 -28.08
N PRO A 121 2.55 -8.92 -28.53
CA PRO A 121 2.81 -7.54 -28.12
C PRO A 121 2.44 -7.27 -26.65
N LEU A 122 1.71 -8.20 -26.02
CA LEU A 122 1.12 -8.03 -24.70
C LEU A 122 1.58 -9.14 -23.75
N ASP A 123 1.66 -8.80 -22.46
CA ASP A 123 2.02 -9.74 -21.40
C ASP A 123 0.84 -10.68 -21.08
N THR A 124 0.92 -11.93 -21.54
CA THR A 124 -0.10 -12.97 -21.33
C THR A 124 0.18 -13.84 -20.10
N SER A 125 1.12 -13.46 -19.24
CA SER A 125 1.43 -14.21 -18.02
C SER A 125 0.22 -14.28 -17.08
N GLN A 126 0.16 -15.35 -16.29
CA GLN A 126 -0.96 -15.57 -15.37
C GLN A 126 -1.14 -14.40 -14.38
N ALA A 127 -0.03 -13.84 -13.91
CA ALA A 127 -0.02 -12.75 -12.94
C ALA A 127 -0.46 -11.40 -13.54
N ASN A 128 -0.33 -11.21 -14.86
CA ASN A 128 -0.48 -9.90 -15.49
C ASN A 128 -1.61 -9.83 -16.53
N LYS A 129 -2.13 -10.96 -17.04
CA LYS A 129 -3.15 -10.99 -18.10
C LYS A 129 -4.42 -10.18 -17.83
N ALA A 130 -4.82 -10.02 -16.57
CA ALA A 130 -6.01 -9.26 -16.17
C ALA A 130 -5.77 -7.73 -16.11
N TYR A 131 -4.51 -7.31 -16.20
CA TYR A 131 -4.03 -5.94 -16.01
C TYR A 131 -3.46 -5.34 -17.30
N VAL A 132 -3.75 -5.99 -18.44
CA VAL A 132 -3.32 -5.52 -19.77
C VAL A 132 -4.28 -4.46 -20.30
N THR A 133 -5.54 -4.47 -19.84
CA THR A 133 -6.60 -3.57 -20.29
C THR A 133 -7.32 -2.99 -19.07
N GLY A 134 -7.22 -1.67 -18.85
CA GLY A 134 -7.99 -0.92 -17.86
C GLY A 134 -7.23 -0.50 -16.60
N ASP A 135 -7.93 0.22 -15.72
CA ASP A 135 -7.40 0.88 -14.52
C ASP A 135 -7.43 0.00 -13.25
N HIS A 136 -7.68 -1.31 -13.42
CA HIS A 136 -7.75 -2.28 -12.31
C HIS A 136 -6.44 -2.41 -11.51
N GLY A 137 -5.36 -1.83 -12.01
CA GLY A 137 -4.04 -1.85 -11.39
C GLY A 137 -3.81 -0.88 -10.24
N VAL A 138 -4.59 0.19 -10.13
CA VAL A 138 -4.37 1.26 -9.15
C VAL A 138 -4.41 0.71 -7.72
N LEU A 139 -5.43 -0.10 -7.40
CA LEU A 139 -5.59 -0.73 -6.09
C LEU A 139 -4.40 -1.63 -5.72
N ARG A 140 -3.81 -2.30 -6.71
CA ARG A 140 -2.63 -3.14 -6.50
C ARG A 140 -1.42 -2.27 -6.14
N GLY A 141 -1.26 -1.14 -6.82
CA GLY A 141 -0.23 -0.15 -6.49
C GLY A 141 -0.36 0.36 -5.04
N GLN A 142 -1.57 0.77 -4.66
CA GLN A 142 -1.89 1.27 -3.31
C GLN A 142 -1.66 0.23 -2.23
N PHE A 143 -2.05 -1.03 -2.47
CA PHE A 143 -1.75 -2.13 -1.54
C PHE A 143 -0.25 -2.28 -1.27
N GLU A 144 0.56 -2.18 -2.32
CA GLU A 144 2.01 -2.26 -2.20
C GLU A 144 2.63 -1.03 -1.51
N HIS A 145 2.03 0.16 -1.65
CA HIS A 145 2.41 1.31 -0.83
C HIS A 145 2.20 0.99 0.66
N GLY A 146 1.05 0.42 1.04
CA GLY A 146 0.78 -0.01 2.41
C GLY A 146 1.84 -0.98 2.94
N ARG A 147 2.30 -1.93 2.11
CA ARG A 147 3.43 -2.81 2.46
C ARG A 147 4.71 -2.03 2.74
N VAL A 148 5.05 -1.05 1.90
CA VAL A 148 6.25 -0.21 2.10
C VAL A 148 6.14 0.55 3.41
N LEU A 149 5.02 1.23 3.67
CA LEU A 149 4.80 1.95 4.92
C LEU A 149 4.99 1.03 6.13
N TYR A 150 4.31 -0.12 6.15
CA TYR A 150 4.44 -1.09 7.24
C TYR A 150 5.91 -1.49 7.48
N ARG A 151 6.65 -1.77 6.41
CA ARG A 151 8.07 -2.17 6.49
C ARG A 151 8.99 -1.02 6.92
N LEU A 152 8.68 0.22 6.54
CA LEU A 152 9.39 1.42 7.01
C LEU A 152 9.21 1.61 8.51
N LEU A 153 7.97 1.52 9.00
CA LEU A 153 7.66 1.65 10.44
C LEU A 153 8.36 0.55 11.26
N GLN A 154 8.48 -0.65 10.70
CA GLN A 154 9.25 -1.75 11.28
C GLN A 154 10.76 -1.61 11.16
N LYS A 155 11.26 -0.58 10.46
CA LYS A 155 12.69 -0.41 10.14
C LYS A 155 13.31 -1.64 9.49
N SER A 156 12.51 -2.39 8.71
CA SER A 156 12.89 -3.69 8.17
C SER A 156 13.32 -3.62 6.70
N ILE A 157 13.37 -2.43 6.11
CA ILE A 157 13.84 -2.19 4.75
C ILE A 157 14.78 -0.99 4.70
N ASN A 158 15.64 -0.97 3.69
CA ASN A 158 16.44 0.20 3.35
C ASN A 158 15.61 1.17 2.47
N PRO A 159 15.25 2.37 2.95
CA PRO A 159 14.41 3.31 2.20
C PRO A 159 15.01 3.72 0.85
N ALA A 160 16.35 3.82 0.76
CA ALA A 160 17.04 4.23 -0.46
C ALA A 160 16.79 3.25 -1.63
N VAL A 161 16.63 1.95 -1.33
CA VAL A 161 16.32 0.92 -2.36
C VAL A 161 14.98 1.20 -3.03
N TYR A 162 14.05 1.87 -2.33
CA TYR A 162 12.71 2.18 -2.81
C TYR A 162 12.55 3.65 -3.24
N SER A 163 13.67 4.35 -3.44
CA SER A 163 13.74 5.77 -3.81
C SER A 163 13.02 6.70 -2.82
N LEU A 164 13.07 6.37 -1.53
CA LEU A 164 12.50 7.19 -0.45
C LEU A 164 13.60 8.07 0.14
N SER A 165 13.53 9.38 -0.07
CA SER A 165 14.57 10.34 0.34
C SER A 165 14.37 10.90 1.74
N ASP A 166 13.12 11.07 2.16
CA ASP A 166 12.76 11.59 3.47
C ASP A 166 11.84 10.61 4.20
N ILE A 167 12.32 10.13 5.35
CA ILE A 167 11.59 9.26 6.26
C ILE A 167 11.54 9.84 7.68
N SER A 168 11.91 11.11 7.87
CA SER A 168 11.91 11.77 9.18
C SER A 168 10.53 11.76 9.83
N TRP A 169 9.49 11.91 9.00
CA TRP A 169 8.08 11.86 9.39
C TRP A 169 7.64 10.53 10.02
N THR A 170 8.36 9.43 9.78
CA THR A 170 7.99 8.10 10.30
C THR A 170 7.96 8.03 11.82
N GLN A 171 8.67 8.93 12.50
CA GLN A 171 8.74 8.97 13.97
C GLN A 171 7.50 9.61 14.61
N ASN A 172 6.80 10.46 13.85
CA ASN A 172 5.69 11.27 14.32
C ASN A 172 4.39 10.97 13.59
N ILE A 173 4.36 9.96 12.71
CA ILE A 173 3.15 9.61 11.99
C ILE A 173 2.03 9.17 12.93
N ARG A 174 0.82 9.63 12.65
CA ARG A 174 -0.41 9.21 13.31
C ARG A 174 -1.19 8.29 12.38
N ILE A 175 -1.70 7.20 12.92
CA ILE A 175 -2.57 6.29 12.17
C ILE A 175 -3.87 6.18 12.95
N ILE A 176 -4.96 6.55 12.30
CA ILE A 176 -6.31 6.56 12.87
C ILE A 176 -7.15 5.60 12.06
N SER A 177 -8.05 4.87 12.69
CA SER A 177 -9.14 4.19 12.00
C SER A 177 -10.43 4.96 12.21
N PHE A 178 -11.25 5.05 11.17
CA PHE A 178 -12.63 5.52 11.26
C PHE A 178 -13.56 4.52 10.59
N LEU A 179 -14.68 4.26 11.26
CA LEU A 179 -15.74 3.39 10.80
C LEU A 179 -17.09 4.05 11.10
N CYS A 180 -18.06 3.83 10.23
CA CYS A 180 -19.46 4.03 10.58
C CYS A 180 -20.29 2.89 10.02
N ASN A 181 -21.26 2.39 10.80
CA ASN A 181 -22.16 1.35 10.34
C ASN A 181 -23.47 1.97 9.84
N LEU A 182 -23.93 1.54 8.67
CA LEU A 182 -25.23 1.93 8.14
C LEU A 182 -26.36 1.05 8.70
N ARG A 183 -27.59 1.53 8.52
CA ARG A 183 -28.81 0.76 8.80
C ARG A 183 -28.86 -0.53 8.00
N ALA A 184 -29.35 -1.61 8.63
CA ALA A 184 -29.55 -2.89 7.95
C ALA A 184 -30.54 -2.78 6.78
N ILE A 185 -31.63 -2.06 7.04
CA ILE A 185 -32.71 -1.82 6.11
C ILE A 185 -32.55 -0.40 5.59
N ASP A 186 -31.89 -0.29 4.44
CA ASP A 186 -31.80 0.92 3.66
C ASP A 186 -32.02 0.55 2.19
N SER A 187 -33.24 0.79 1.71
CA SER A 187 -33.66 0.44 0.34
C SER A 187 -33.13 1.40 -0.72
N ARG A 188 -32.42 2.46 -0.31
CA ARG A 188 -31.84 3.43 -1.24
C ARG A 188 -30.75 2.78 -2.10
N PRO A 189 -30.59 3.20 -3.37
CA PRO A 189 -29.47 2.77 -4.21
C PRO A 189 -28.12 2.99 -3.54
N TYR A 190 -27.13 2.14 -3.84
CA TYR A 190 -25.79 2.22 -3.24
C TYR A 190 -25.14 3.60 -3.41
N ASP A 191 -25.24 4.19 -4.60
CA ASP A 191 -24.69 5.54 -4.85
C ASP A 191 -25.35 6.63 -4.01
N GLU A 192 -26.65 6.52 -3.75
CA GLU A 192 -27.35 7.45 -2.86
C GLU A 192 -26.90 7.27 -1.41
N ARG A 193 -26.76 6.01 -0.95
CA ARG A 193 -26.25 5.69 0.38
C ARG A 193 -24.83 6.18 0.60
N GLN A 194 -23.98 6.17 -0.43
CA GLN A 194 -22.64 6.75 -0.35
C GLN A 194 -22.68 8.28 -0.29
N ARG A 195 -23.57 8.94 -1.04
CA ARG A 195 -23.64 10.41 -1.12
C ARG A 195 -24.26 11.05 0.13
N THR A 196 -25.28 10.43 0.69
CA THR A 196 -25.98 10.88 1.90
C THR A 196 -26.11 9.70 2.87
N PRO A 197 -24.99 9.30 3.51
CA PRO A 197 -25.01 8.18 4.44
C PRO A 197 -25.99 8.42 5.58
N ARG A 198 -26.49 7.34 6.18
CA ARG A 198 -27.30 7.40 7.40
C ARG A 198 -26.69 6.47 8.43
N PRO A 199 -25.57 6.88 9.06
CA PRO A 199 -24.91 6.05 10.04
C PRO A 199 -25.80 5.84 11.27
N LEU A 200 -25.78 4.61 11.78
CA LEU A 200 -26.35 4.21 13.08
C LEU A 200 -25.41 4.53 14.23
N ASP A 201 -24.13 4.23 14.00
CA ASP A 201 -23.04 4.40 14.93
C ASP A 201 -21.76 4.80 14.19
N TYR A 202 -20.83 5.31 14.98
CA TYR A 202 -19.52 5.78 14.56
C TYR A 202 -18.48 5.18 15.50
N GLY A 203 -17.33 4.82 14.95
CA GLY A 203 -16.20 4.38 15.72
C GLY A 203 -14.90 4.97 15.18
N TRP A 204 -13.99 5.30 16.08
CA TRP A 204 -12.64 5.67 15.71
C TRP A 204 -11.64 5.27 16.79
N ALA A 205 -10.38 5.11 16.39
CA ALA A 205 -9.29 4.87 17.32
C ALA A 205 -7.95 5.31 16.72
N GLU A 206 -6.98 5.62 17.58
CA GLU A 206 -5.61 5.94 17.17
C GLU A 206 -4.69 4.77 17.50
N ALA A 207 -3.79 4.41 16.58
CA ALA A 207 -2.76 3.41 16.83
C ALA A 207 -1.52 4.05 17.49
N ASN A 208 -0.87 3.31 18.39
CA ASN A 208 0.44 3.66 18.90
C ASN A 208 1.53 3.18 17.92
N VAL A 209 1.97 4.09 17.05
CA VAL A 209 2.93 3.77 15.98
C VAL A 209 4.36 3.55 16.49
N ARG A 210 4.64 3.89 17.75
CA ARG A 210 5.95 3.64 18.37
C ARG A 210 6.19 2.15 18.66
N ASP A 211 5.12 1.38 18.78
CA ASP A 211 5.18 -0.06 19.05
C ASP A 211 5.04 -0.85 17.75
N LEU A 212 5.91 -1.85 17.54
CA LEU A 212 5.94 -2.66 16.32
C LEU A 212 4.65 -3.48 16.09
N GLN A 213 3.88 -3.73 17.14
CA GLN A 213 2.60 -4.42 17.10
C GLN A 213 1.43 -3.49 16.77
N LEU A 214 1.67 -2.17 16.69
CA LEU A 214 0.66 -1.14 16.44
C LEU A 214 -0.60 -1.29 17.33
N PRO A 215 -0.46 -1.44 18.67
CA PRO A 215 -1.60 -1.54 19.56
C PRO A 215 -2.40 -0.23 19.53
N LEU A 216 -3.66 -0.28 19.96
CA LEU A 216 -4.45 0.93 20.15
C LEU A 216 -3.80 1.82 21.22
N LYS A 217 -3.72 3.12 20.94
CA LYS A 217 -3.35 4.13 21.93
C LYS A 217 -4.41 4.11 23.03
N GLN A 218 -3.97 3.95 24.28
CA GLN A 218 -4.87 3.83 25.43
C GLN A 218 -5.83 5.02 25.49
N GLY A 219 -7.13 4.73 25.63
CA GLY A 219 -8.18 5.74 25.72
C GLY A 219 -8.53 6.46 24.42
N SER A 220 -7.91 6.12 23.29
CA SER A 220 -8.23 6.74 21.99
C SER A 220 -9.45 6.14 21.29
N ALA A 221 -9.84 4.92 21.68
CA ALA A 221 -10.91 4.19 21.02
C ALA A 221 -12.27 4.69 21.51
N VAL A 222 -13.08 5.15 20.57
CA VAL A 222 -14.42 5.71 20.81
C VAL A 222 -15.43 4.96 19.96
N HIS A 223 -16.57 4.66 20.56
CA HIS A 223 -17.74 4.13 19.86
C HIS A 223 -18.98 4.93 20.29
N LEU A 224 -19.61 5.60 19.32
CA LEU A 224 -20.77 6.46 19.53
C LEU A 224 -21.97 5.87 18.79
N ARG A 225 -23.11 5.75 19.47
CA ARG A 225 -24.38 5.35 18.87
C ARG A 225 -25.37 6.50 18.95
N ARG A 226 -26.11 6.71 17.87
CA ARG A 226 -27.17 7.72 17.84
C ARG A 226 -28.32 7.34 18.76
N ALA A 227 -28.74 8.26 19.62
CA ALA A 227 -29.83 8.05 20.56
C ALA A 227 -31.16 7.75 19.86
N GLU A 228 -31.41 8.40 18.72
CA GLU A 228 -32.62 8.18 17.92
C GLU A 228 -32.71 6.77 17.33
N ASP A 229 -31.54 6.15 17.13
CA ASP A 229 -31.39 4.85 16.49
C ASP A 229 -31.04 3.73 17.49
N ARG A 230 -31.19 3.97 18.80
CA ARG A 230 -30.85 2.99 19.85
C ARG A 230 -31.59 1.66 19.72
N LEU A 231 -32.80 1.68 19.16
CA LEU A 231 -33.63 0.50 18.91
C LEU A 231 -33.42 -0.10 17.52
N LEU A 232 -32.74 0.60 16.61
CA LEU A 232 -32.47 0.13 15.26
C LEU A 232 -31.19 -0.70 15.26
N GLY A 233 -31.25 -1.87 14.62
CA GLY A 233 -30.10 -2.75 14.44
C GLY A 233 -29.43 -2.57 13.09
N THR A 234 -28.18 -3.00 13.01
CA THR A 234 -27.42 -3.19 11.76
C THR A 234 -27.83 -4.48 11.03
N GLY A 235 -28.76 -5.26 11.59
CA GLY A 235 -29.16 -6.59 11.07
C GLY A 235 -28.11 -7.67 11.36
N ARG A 236 -27.08 -7.33 12.13
CA ARG A 236 -26.06 -8.23 12.64
C ARG A 236 -26.20 -8.38 14.16
N LEU A 237 -25.53 -9.39 14.71
CA LEU A 237 -25.44 -9.57 16.15
C LEU A 237 -24.84 -8.31 16.79
N ASN A 238 -25.51 -7.76 17.80
CA ASN A 238 -24.96 -6.64 18.55
C ASN A 238 -23.82 -7.17 19.44
N VAL A 239 -22.59 -6.82 19.10
CA VAL A 239 -21.40 -7.21 19.87
C VAL A 239 -21.01 -6.04 20.77
N PRO A 240 -20.70 -6.28 22.05
CA PRO A 240 -20.18 -5.23 22.94
C PRO A 240 -18.89 -4.61 22.40
N PHE A 241 -18.70 -3.33 22.65
CA PHE A 241 -17.45 -2.65 22.32
C PHE A 241 -16.33 -3.12 23.25
N GLU A 242 -15.33 -3.83 22.71
CA GLU A 242 -14.28 -4.49 23.50
C GLU A 242 -13.25 -3.51 24.11
N HIS A 243 -13.17 -2.28 23.60
CA HIS A 243 -12.14 -1.32 23.98
C HIS A 243 -12.63 -0.16 24.86
N GLY A 244 -13.84 -0.27 25.42
CA GLY A 244 -14.39 0.75 26.29
C GLY A 244 -15.90 0.65 26.46
N THR A 245 -16.57 1.80 26.54
CA THR A 245 -18.03 1.88 26.65
C THR A 245 -18.60 2.60 25.44
N THR A 246 -19.67 2.06 24.87
CA THR A 246 -20.44 2.75 23.83
C THR A 246 -21.17 3.93 24.44
N LEU A 247 -20.93 5.13 23.91
CA LEU A 247 -21.68 6.33 24.30
C LEU A 247 -22.93 6.44 23.43
N VAL A 248 -24.07 6.76 24.04
CA VAL A 248 -25.34 6.93 23.34
C VAL A 248 -25.72 8.40 23.42
N GLU A 249 -25.61 9.10 22.30
CA GLU A 249 -25.67 10.56 22.24
C GLU A 249 -26.57 11.01 21.08
N ASN A 250 -27.07 12.25 21.15
CA ASN A 250 -27.77 12.86 20.01
C ASN A 250 -26.76 13.27 18.91
N GLN A 251 -27.27 13.57 17.71
CA GLN A 251 -26.41 13.89 16.55
C GLN A 251 -25.50 15.11 16.79
N ASP A 252 -25.98 16.13 17.51
CA ASP A 252 -25.21 17.35 17.77
C ASP A 252 -24.00 17.06 18.65
N GLN A 253 -24.18 16.27 19.72
CA GLN A 253 -23.12 15.86 20.62
C GLN A 253 -22.12 14.93 19.94
N ILE A 254 -22.58 14.00 19.09
CA ILE A 254 -21.71 13.14 18.28
C ILE A 254 -20.83 14.00 17.35
N SER A 255 -21.43 15.00 16.70
CA SER A 255 -20.71 15.91 15.81
C SER A 255 -19.67 16.72 16.58
N LEU A 256 -20.02 17.23 17.77
CA LEU A 256 -19.10 17.95 18.66
C LEU A 256 -17.90 17.09 19.07
N LEU A 257 -18.13 15.85 19.52
CA LEU A 257 -17.06 14.92 19.93
C LEU A 257 -16.15 14.55 18.76
N ALA A 258 -16.75 14.31 17.58
CA ALA A 258 -15.99 14.02 16.38
C ALA A 258 -15.13 15.24 15.95
N GLN A 259 -15.70 16.44 15.94
CA GLN A 259 -14.95 17.67 15.63
C GLN A 259 -13.81 17.91 16.63
N GLN A 260 -14.05 17.74 17.93
CA GLN A 260 -13.01 17.85 18.95
C GLN A 260 -11.86 16.90 18.66
N PHE A 261 -12.14 15.61 18.46
CA PHE A 261 -11.13 14.62 18.13
C PHE A 261 -10.40 15.01 16.84
N PHE A 262 -11.12 15.21 15.73
CA PHE A 262 -10.51 15.44 14.42
C PHE A 262 -9.79 16.81 14.31
N SER A 263 -10.13 17.80 15.14
CA SER A 263 -9.47 19.11 15.15
C SER A 263 -8.00 19.05 15.59
N GLU A 264 -7.64 18.08 16.45
CA GLU A 264 -6.26 17.83 16.88
C GLU A 264 -5.34 17.39 15.73
N PHE A 265 -5.91 16.93 14.62
CA PHE A 265 -5.18 16.46 13.44
C PHE A 265 -5.27 17.46 12.29
N GLN A 266 -6.19 18.42 12.37
CA GLN A 266 -6.30 19.52 11.42
C GLN A 266 -5.33 20.65 11.74
N THR A 267 -4.89 20.76 13.00
CA THR A 267 -3.91 21.76 13.44
C THR A 267 -2.53 21.42 12.87
N GLU A 268 -2.05 22.32 12.02
CA GLU A 268 -0.98 22.11 11.05
C GLU A 268 0.39 21.83 11.70
N HIS A 269 0.85 20.59 11.59
CA HIS A 269 2.27 20.27 11.69
C HIS A 269 2.68 19.44 10.47
N ALA A 270 3.41 20.06 9.54
CA ALA A 270 3.98 19.38 8.36
C ALA A 270 4.81 18.14 8.76
N ASP A 271 5.34 18.14 9.98
CA ASP A 271 6.22 17.10 10.52
C ASP A 271 5.47 15.87 11.07
N THR A 272 4.14 15.89 11.11
CA THR A 272 3.29 14.88 11.76
C THR A 272 2.18 14.43 10.81
N PRO A 273 2.49 13.66 9.75
CA PRO A 273 1.47 13.20 8.82
C PRO A 273 0.45 12.30 9.52
N THR A 274 -0.80 12.37 9.07
CA THR A 274 -1.88 11.53 9.59
C THR A 274 -2.44 10.64 8.48
N ILE A 275 -2.52 9.34 8.76
CA ILE A 275 -3.20 8.38 7.89
C ILE A 275 -4.53 8.02 8.55
N LEU A 276 -5.61 8.14 7.79
CA LEU A 276 -6.94 7.74 8.20
C LEU A 276 -7.37 6.48 7.45
N LEU A 277 -7.33 5.35 8.13
CA LEU A 277 -7.81 4.08 7.63
C LEU A 277 -9.33 4.04 7.65
N VAL A 278 -9.94 3.85 6.50
CA VAL A 278 -11.39 3.77 6.34
C VAL A 278 -11.81 2.56 5.52
N TYR A 279 -13.04 2.10 5.74
CA TYR A 279 -13.72 1.18 4.83
C TYR A 279 -14.69 1.98 3.96
N ASP A 280 -14.60 1.81 2.63
CA ASP A 280 -15.36 2.59 1.63
C ASP A 280 -15.12 4.11 1.76
N GLU A 281 -14.03 4.57 1.14
CA GLU A 281 -13.55 5.95 1.23
C GLU A 281 -14.65 6.99 0.96
N LYS A 282 -15.46 6.79 -0.09
CA LYS A 282 -16.51 7.74 -0.47
C LYS A 282 -17.61 7.84 0.59
N LEU A 283 -18.00 6.71 1.18
CA LEU A 283 -18.97 6.68 2.28
C LEU A 283 -18.40 7.34 3.54
N ALA A 284 -17.18 6.98 3.93
CA ALA A 284 -16.52 7.53 5.10
C ALA A 284 -16.33 9.05 4.97
N TYR A 285 -15.89 9.52 3.81
CA TYR A 285 -15.72 10.94 3.51
C TYR A 285 -17.02 11.73 3.71
N ASN A 286 -18.15 11.23 3.18
CA ASN A 286 -19.43 11.92 3.34
C ASN A 286 -19.96 11.84 4.78
N ALA A 287 -19.75 10.72 5.48
CA ALA A 287 -20.12 10.59 6.89
C ALA A 287 -19.34 11.58 7.78
N LEU A 288 -18.03 11.75 7.56
CA LEU A 288 -17.21 12.71 8.29
C LEU A 288 -17.63 14.16 7.99
N ARG A 289 -18.00 14.47 6.74
CA ARG A 289 -18.54 15.79 6.38
C ARG A 289 -19.88 16.09 7.05
N GLU A 290 -20.75 15.10 7.19
CA GLU A 290 -22.02 15.25 7.93
C GLU A 290 -21.78 15.55 9.42
N LEU A 291 -20.65 15.09 9.98
CA LEU A 291 -20.20 15.45 11.33
C LEU A 291 -19.56 16.85 11.42
N GLY A 292 -19.49 17.60 10.32
CA GLY A 292 -18.88 18.93 10.25
C GLY A 292 -17.35 18.91 10.20
N ILE A 293 -16.72 17.77 9.90
CA ILE A 293 -15.27 17.66 9.78
C ILE A 293 -14.83 18.21 8.43
N GLN A 294 -13.88 19.15 8.44
CA GLN A 294 -13.26 19.67 7.23
C GLN A 294 -12.29 18.64 6.62
N THR A 295 -12.63 18.15 5.42
CA THR A 295 -11.87 17.12 4.70
C THR A 295 -11.26 17.60 3.38
N SER A 296 -11.35 18.89 3.06
CA SER A 296 -10.97 19.43 1.74
C SER A 296 -9.49 19.27 1.37
N SER A 297 -8.60 19.17 2.36
CA SER A 297 -7.16 18.98 2.15
C SER A 297 -6.74 17.51 2.13
N TRP A 298 -7.66 16.58 2.36
CA TRP A 298 -7.34 15.17 2.47
C TRP A 298 -7.15 14.57 1.08
N LYS A 299 -6.27 13.57 0.98
CA LYS A 299 -5.87 12.91 -0.26
C LYS A 299 -6.09 11.40 -0.15
N SER A 300 -6.44 10.78 -1.26
CA SER A 300 -6.58 9.32 -1.33
C SER A 300 -5.21 8.65 -1.52
N GLY A 301 -4.92 7.62 -0.74
CA GLY A 301 -3.73 6.79 -0.87
C GLY A 301 -2.44 7.41 -0.34
N ILE A 302 -1.50 6.57 0.13
CA ILE A 302 -0.26 7.02 0.81
C ILE A 302 0.90 7.30 -0.14
N SER A 303 0.64 7.35 -1.45
CA SER A 303 1.67 7.54 -2.46
C SER A 303 2.40 8.88 -2.28
N GLY A 304 1.68 9.97 -2.04
CA GLY A 304 2.27 11.31 -1.84
C GLY A 304 3.05 11.44 -0.54
N LEU A 305 2.76 10.60 0.47
CA LEU A 305 3.54 10.52 1.70
C LEU A 305 4.87 9.79 1.46
N LEU A 306 4.82 8.69 0.69
CA LEU A 306 6.01 7.89 0.39
C LEU A 306 6.91 8.54 -0.67
N ARG A 307 6.31 9.21 -1.65
CA ARG A 307 7.00 9.83 -2.77
C ARG A 307 6.71 11.33 -2.72
N GLN A 308 7.62 12.09 -2.13
CA GLN A 308 7.63 13.54 -2.34
C GLN A 308 7.81 13.76 -3.84
N GLU A 309 6.77 14.26 -4.51
CA GLU A 309 6.86 14.61 -5.92
C GLU A 309 7.98 15.63 -6.07
N VAL A 310 8.98 15.31 -6.89
CA VAL A 310 10.11 16.21 -7.12
C VAL A 310 9.55 17.48 -7.76
N ALA A 311 9.52 18.56 -6.99
CA ALA A 311 9.05 19.86 -7.40
C ALA A 311 9.78 20.28 -8.69
N GLY A 312 9.04 20.28 -9.80
CA GLY A 312 9.57 20.53 -11.14
C GLY A 312 8.47 20.52 -12.21
N LEU A 313 7.35 19.86 -11.94
CA LEU A 313 6.11 19.99 -12.71
C LEU A 313 4.94 20.11 -11.71
N SER A 314 4.46 21.35 -11.55
CA SER A 314 3.28 21.82 -10.80
C SER A 314 3.28 21.87 -9.26
N LEU A 315 3.35 23.13 -8.78
CA LEU A 315 2.92 23.78 -7.53
C LEU A 315 3.58 23.38 -6.19
N PRO A 316 3.82 24.37 -5.30
CA PRO A 316 4.38 24.11 -3.97
C PRO A 316 3.37 23.31 -3.15
N LEU A 317 3.78 22.12 -2.70
CA LEU A 317 3.06 21.31 -1.71
C LEU A 317 3.19 21.95 -0.32
N PHE A 318 2.63 23.14 -0.15
CA PHE A 318 2.13 23.59 1.15
C PHE A 318 0.68 23.10 1.25
N GLY A 319 0.52 21.85 1.68
CA GLY A 319 -0.79 21.23 1.77
C GLY A 319 -0.72 19.92 2.52
N THR A 320 -1.53 19.82 3.57
CA THR A 320 -1.76 18.66 4.44
C THR A 320 -1.85 17.36 3.61
N LEU A 321 -1.17 16.31 4.06
CA LEU A 321 -1.32 14.96 3.51
C LEU A 321 -2.02 14.12 4.57
N ASN A 322 -3.33 14.33 4.70
CA ASN A 322 -4.20 13.36 5.35
C ASN A 322 -4.51 12.31 4.30
N VAL A 323 -4.08 11.08 4.56
CA VAL A 323 -4.19 10.02 3.58
C VAL A 323 -5.28 9.02 3.95
N PHE A 324 -6.18 8.72 3.01
CA PHE A 324 -7.02 7.52 3.05
C PHE A 324 -6.30 6.25 2.59
#